data_AF-A0A9P6UU73-F1
#
_entry.id   AF-A0A9P6UU73-F1
#
_cell.length_a   1.000
_cell.length_b   1.000
_cell.length_c   1.000
_cell.angle_alpha   90.00
_cell.angle_beta   90.00
_cell.angle_gamma   90.00
#
_symmetry.space_group_name_H-M   'P 1'
#
loop_
_entity.id
_entity.type
_entity.pdbx_description
1 polymer ?
#
loop_
_entity_poly.entity_id
_entity_poly.type
_entity_poly.pdbx_seq_one_letter_code
_entity_poly.pdbx_strand_id
1 'polypeptide(L)'
;MNETSPLTTKRAIALGSGNNSDSSQGDADVEQHHLSKRPRLDESFEPSENMPGSEDHQVNDNDEDADIEDEDMVLSEVHINPKNGRADGRFITSIFHLGRSVQRTIPDSISENPVSREDVTWDYAVEIEHAMGTPLMGVGSQVWMGGFLLMDWMVNIKDQLLGSVVMELGAGTGLASIALCIATDIERVFCTDYSTEILSNCERNITRNSQHEWSDSQPSSQLDNRVLVRRYNWLMPDPLDTVDDPLDWYNWTPQDREEWRSKGAFIVAADVIYDDSLTDALITSLETLLAEPLPESHPRYSIGRVAYLSMEKRYNFSVEQLDVVAQAHDYFVQQIANSKVIEARRVDCSEIDQYCDYVRSKDLELYRVTILSSGHPSGPPP
;
A
#
# COMPACT_ATOMS: atom_id res chain seq x y z
N MET A 1 -31.00 11.81 52.13
CA MET A 1 -31.49 13.19 51.96
C MET A 1 -31.68 13.39 50.46
N ASN A 2 -32.95 13.58 50.07
CA ASN A 2 -33.56 14.02 48.80
C ASN A 2 -32.66 14.14 47.56
N GLU A 3 -32.88 13.40 46.47
CA GLU A 3 -33.96 13.52 45.46
C GLU A 3 -34.23 14.95 44.94
N THR A 4 -33.97 15.17 43.64
CA THR A 4 -34.91 15.60 42.58
C THR A 4 -34.24 16.43 41.48
N SER A 5 -34.65 16.14 40.24
CA SER A 5 -34.23 16.71 38.95
C SER A 5 -35.03 18.01 38.60
N PRO A 6 -35.18 18.44 37.32
CA PRO A 6 -34.72 19.74 36.83
C PRO A 6 -35.86 20.71 36.42
N LEU A 7 -35.51 21.95 36.08
CA LEU A 7 -36.43 22.96 35.52
C LEU A 7 -36.08 23.30 34.06
N THR A 8 -36.95 22.84 33.17
CA THR A 8 -37.21 23.34 31.80
C THR A 8 -37.68 24.80 31.78
N THR A 9 -37.33 25.56 30.73
CA THR A 9 -38.22 26.60 30.17
C THR A 9 -38.06 26.70 28.64
N LYS A 10 -39.21 26.86 27.97
CA LYS A 10 -39.46 26.86 26.52
C LYS A 10 -39.34 28.26 25.88
N ARG A 11 -39.04 28.24 24.56
CA ARG A 11 -39.57 29.04 23.42
C ARG A 11 -39.61 30.57 23.46
N ALA A 12 -39.12 31.16 22.37
CA ALA A 12 -39.83 32.23 21.63
C ALA A 12 -39.55 32.14 20.12
N ILE A 13 -40.56 32.52 19.34
CA ILE A 13 -40.71 32.47 17.87
C ILE A 13 -40.89 33.92 17.38
N ALA A 14 -40.32 34.26 16.21
CA ALA A 14 -40.76 35.29 15.26
C ALA A 14 -40.06 34.97 13.92
N LEU A 15 -40.64 34.67 12.74
CA LEU A 15 -41.74 35.20 11.91
C LEU A 15 -41.55 36.65 11.39
N GLY A 16 -41.49 36.79 10.05
CA GLY A 16 -41.59 38.04 9.29
C GLY A 16 -40.50 38.19 8.20
N SER A 17 -40.60 37.68 6.97
CA SER A 17 -41.44 38.06 5.80
C SER A 17 -40.83 39.15 4.88
N GLY A 18 -40.73 38.83 3.57
CA GLY A 18 -40.86 39.76 2.42
C GLY A 18 -39.55 40.10 1.68
N ASN A 19 -39.20 39.48 0.54
CA ASN A 19 -39.63 39.61 -0.88
C ASN A 19 -39.16 40.86 -1.68
N ASN A 20 -38.55 40.55 -2.84
CA ASN A 20 -38.51 41.27 -4.14
C ASN A 20 -37.76 42.61 -4.23
N SER A 21 -37.13 43.02 -5.33
CA SER A 21 -36.84 42.49 -6.68
C SER A 21 -36.00 43.56 -7.43
N ASP A 22 -35.47 43.20 -8.61
CA ASP A 22 -35.01 44.06 -9.74
C ASP A 22 -33.67 44.81 -9.62
N SER A 23 -32.88 45.02 -10.67
CA SER A 23 -32.76 44.51 -12.06
C SER A 23 -31.56 45.23 -12.72
N SER A 24 -31.27 44.90 -13.98
CA SER A 24 -30.35 45.51 -14.99
C SER A 24 -29.04 44.75 -15.21
N GLN A 25 -28.89 43.98 -16.30
CA GLN A 25 -28.69 44.32 -17.74
C GLN A 25 -27.24 44.69 -18.09
N GLY A 26 -26.66 43.91 -19.01
CA GLY A 26 -25.40 44.15 -19.68
C GLY A 26 -25.13 43.06 -20.72
N ASP A 27 -25.59 43.29 -21.96
CA ASP A 27 -25.20 42.56 -23.17
C ASP A 27 -23.70 42.78 -23.49
N ALA A 28 -23.04 41.79 -24.09
CA ALA A 28 -22.41 41.89 -25.42
C ALA A 28 -21.45 40.72 -25.73
N ASP A 29 -21.72 40.14 -26.90
CA ASP A 29 -20.80 39.74 -27.96
C ASP A 29 -20.13 38.34 -28.02
N VAL A 30 -20.52 37.72 -29.14
CA VAL A 30 -20.13 36.50 -29.80
C VAL A 30 -18.89 36.76 -30.66
N GLU A 31 -17.91 35.86 -30.64
CA GLU A 31 -17.04 35.64 -31.79
C GLU A 31 -16.63 34.15 -31.89
N GLN A 32 -17.33 33.43 -32.77
CA GLN A 32 -16.89 32.15 -33.31
C GLN A 32 -16.16 32.40 -34.63
N HIS A 33 -14.92 31.91 -34.76
CA HIS A 33 -14.21 31.89 -36.03
C HIS A 33 -14.16 30.47 -36.63
N HIS A 34 -14.62 30.42 -37.88
CA HIS A 34 -14.71 29.30 -38.81
C HIS A 34 -13.36 28.69 -39.24
N LEU A 35 -13.38 27.42 -39.68
CA LEU A 35 -13.02 26.91 -41.03
C LEU A 35 -12.57 25.43 -40.93
N SER A 36 -13.44 24.46 -41.18
CA SER A 36 -13.70 23.82 -42.49
C SER A 36 -12.61 22.84 -42.96
N LYS A 37 -13.00 21.57 -43.16
CA LYS A 37 -12.79 20.80 -44.40
C LYS A 37 -13.45 19.41 -44.28
N ARG A 38 -14.56 19.24 -44.99
CA ARG A 38 -14.99 17.94 -45.55
C ARG A 38 -14.64 17.94 -47.03
N PRO A 39 -14.54 16.75 -47.65
CA PRO A 39 -15.13 16.53 -48.96
C PRO A 39 -16.32 15.55 -48.86
N ARG A 40 -17.34 15.81 -49.67
CA ARG A 40 -18.46 14.92 -50.02
C ARG A 40 -18.09 14.08 -51.25
N LEU A 41 -18.83 12.97 -51.45
CA LEU A 41 -19.59 12.58 -52.66
C LEU A 41 -20.29 11.22 -52.33
N ASP A 42 -21.62 11.19 -52.23
CA ASP A 42 -22.61 10.66 -53.23
C ASP A 42 -22.52 9.12 -53.40
N GLU A 43 -23.57 8.29 -53.48
CA GLU A 43 -25.02 8.40 -53.77
C GLU A 43 -25.64 7.02 -53.36
N SER A 44 -26.77 6.93 -52.64
CA SER A 44 -28.14 6.61 -53.13
C SER A 44 -28.65 5.14 -53.00
N PHE A 45 -29.73 4.99 -52.22
CA PHE A 45 -30.95 4.15 -52.39
C PHE A 45 -31.03 2.64 -51.99
N GLU A 46 -32.25 2.29 -51.54
CA GLU A 46 -32.73 1.26 -50.58
C GLU A 46 -33.22 -0.09 -51.22
N PRO A 47 -34.16 -0.89 -50.62
CA PRO A 47 -33.94 -2.00 -49.68
C PRO A 47 -34.50 -3.35 -50.20
N SER A 48 -34.17 -4.49 -49.57
CA SER A 48 -35.02 -5.70 -49.71
C SER A 48 -34.85 -6.71 -48.57
N GLU A 49 -35.98 -7.10 -47.99
CA GLU A 49 -36.18 -8.19 -47.03
C GLU A 49 -35.91 -9.57 -47.65
N ASN A 50 -35.33 -10.49 -46.87
CA ASN A 50 -35.79 -11.89 -46.75
C ASN A 50 -34.99 -12.65 -45.66
N MET A 51 -35.71 -13.16 -44.67
CA MET A 51 -35.35 -14.27 -43.76
C MET A 51 -36.06 -15.56 -44.27
N PRO A 52 -35.80 -16.80 -43.77
CA PRO A 52 -34.97 -17.21 -42.62
C PRO A 52 -34.03 -18.43 -42.83
N GLY A 53 -33.11 -18.64 -41.89
CA GLY A 53 -32.88 -19.95 -41.27
C GLY A 53 -31.57 -20.70 -41.58
N SER A 54 -30.61 -20.61 -40.67
CA SER A 54 -29.96 -21.77 -40.02
C SER A 54 -28.95 -21.26 -38.99
N GLU A 55 -29.13 -21.68 -37.74
CA GLU A 55 -28.29 -21.37 -36.58
C GLU A 55 -26.88 -21.89 -36.77
N ASP A 56 -25.90 -21.00 -36.70
CA ASP A 56 -24.53 -21.32 -36.29
C ASP A 56 -24.11 -20.26 -35.27
N HIS A 57 -23.91 -20.69 -34.03
CA HIS A 57 -23.34 -19.87 -32.97
C HIS A 57 -21.89 -19.53 -33.32
N GLN A 58 -21.69 -18.41 -34.02
CA GLN A 58 -20.41 -17.72 -34.03
C GLN A 58 -20.25 -16.99 -32.70
N VAL A 59 -19.19 -17.36 -32.00
CA VAL A 59 -18.66 -16.65 -30.84
C VAL A 59 -18.37 -15.23 -31.31
N ASN A 60 -19.09 -14.25 -30.76
CA ASN A 60 -18.69 -12.86 -30.88
C ASN A 60 -17.44 -12.68 -30.02
N ASP A 61 -16.27 -12.85 -30.63
CA ASP A 61 -15.03 -12.23 -30.19
C ASP A 61 -15.17 -10.72 -30.43
N ASN A 62 -16.06 -10.08 -29.65
CA ASN A 62 -15.92 -8.66 -29.37
C ASN A 62 -14.94 -8.56 -28.21
N ASP A 63 -13.69 -8.92 -28.49
CA ASP A 63 -12.58 -8.26 -27.82
C ASP A 63 -12.70 -6.79 -28.24
N GLU A 64 -13.38 -6.01 -27.40
CA GLU A 64 -13.07 -4.60 -27.28
C GLU A 64 -11.63 -4.55 -26.72
N ASP A 65 -10.66 -4.87 -27.60
CA ASP A 65 -9.33 -4.28 -27.58
C ASP A 65 -9.54 -2.78 -27.79
N ALA A 66 -10.07 -2.13 -26.74
CA ALA A 66 -9.89 -0.71 -26.56
C ALA A 66 -8.38 -0.51 -26.64
N ASP A 67 -7.95 0.36 -27.54
CA ASP A 67 -6.58 0.83 -27.69
C ASP A 67 -6.02 1.19 -26.31
N ILE A 68 -5.45 0.21 -25.59
CA ILE A 68 -4.55 0.45 -24.47
C ILE A 68 -3.31 0.93 -25.19
N GLU A 69 -3.19 2.24 -25.31
CA GLU A 69 -1.96 2.92 -25.73
C GLU A 69 -0.76 2.20 -25.07
N ASP A 70 0.35 2.08 -25.80
CA ASP A 70 1.62 1.47 -25.36
C ASP A 70 2.17 2.14 -24.09
N GLU A 71 1.52 1.97 -22.94
CA GLU A 71 2.01 2.44 -21.65
C GLU A 71 3.18 1.54 -21.25
N ASP A 72 4.33 2.15 -20.96
CA ASP A 72 5.53 1.45 -20.53
C ASP A 72 5.21 0.59 -19.29
N MET A 73 5.30 -0.73 -19.48
CA MET A 73 5.02 -1.69 -18.44
C MET A 73 6.19 -1.78 -17.47
N VAL A 74 5.87 -1.62 -16.19
CA VAL A 74 6.79 -1.79 -15.07
C VAL A 74 6.70 -3.24 -14.59
N LEU A 75 7.86 -3.88 -14.42
CA LEU A 75 7.99 -5.27 -13.98
C LEU A 75 8.78 -5.35 -12.67
N SER A 76 8.27 -6.12 -11.72
CA SER A 76 9.04 -6.51 -10.53
C SER A 76 9.97 -7.70 -10.82
N GLU A 77 11.20 -7.63 -10.31
CA GLU A 77 12.17 -8.74 -10.38
C GLU A 77 11.73 -9.97 -9.57
N VAL A 78 10.84 -9.79 -8.60
CA VAL A 78 10.28 -10.87 -7.77
C VAL A 78 9.55 -11.92 -8.64
N HIS A 79 9.04 -11.50 -9.79
CA HIS A 79 8.26 -12.35 -10.69
C HIS A 79 9.14 -13.15 -11.67
N ILE A 80 10.47 -13.04 -11.56
CA ILE A 80 11.41 -13.83 -12.35
C ILE A 80 11.61 -15.15 -11.61
N ASN A 81 10.88 -16.20 -12.04
CA ASN A 81 10.92 -17.58 -11.53
C ASN A 81 9.97 -17.90 -10.35
N PRO A 82 8.66 -17.59 -10.43
CA PRO A 82 7.70 -17.92 -9.38
C PRO A 82 7.63 -19.45 -9.25
N LYS A 83 8.20 -19.98 -8.17
CA LYS A 83 7.95 -21.37 -7.78
C LYS A 83 6.50 -21.44 -7.34
N ASN A 84 5.67 -22.01 -8.20
CA ASN A 84 4.25 -22.29 -8.01
C ASN A 84 3.36 -21.05 -8.05
N GLY A 85 2.60 -20.94 -9.13
CA GLY A 85 1.39 -20.14 -9.15
C GLY A 85 0.44 -20.54 -10.25
N ARG A 86 -0.86 -20.48 -9.97
CA ARG A 86 -1.89 -20.50 -11.01
C ARG A 86 -1.91 -19.10 -11.61
N ALA A 87 -1.53 -18.99 -12.88
CA ALA A 87 -1.72 -17.75 -13.63
C ALA A 87 -3.19 -17.65 -14.05
N ASP A 88 -3.78 -16.48 -13.82
CA ASP A 88 -5.10 -16.09 -14.32
C ASP A 88 -4.97 -14.74 -15.01
N GLY A 89 -4.82 -14.78 -16.34
CA GLY A 89 -4.52 -13.60 -17.15
C GLY A 89 -3.25 -12.87 -16.70
N ARG A 90 -3.40 -11.62 -16.24
CA ARG A 90 -2.30 -10.74 -15.79
C ARG A 90 -1.89 -10.97 -14.33
N PHE A 91 -2.64 -11.77 -13.57
CA PHE A 91 -2.38 -12.05 -12.16
C PHE A 91 -1.84 -13.46 -11.96
N ILE A 92 -1.04 -13.63 -10.92
CA ILE A 92 -0.54 -14.92 -10.46
C ILE A 92 -0.68 -14.98 -8.94
N THR A 93 -1.07 -16.14 -8.42
CA THR A 93 -0.96 -16.41 -6.97
C THR A 93 0.37 -17.10 -6.70
N SER A 94 1.27 -16.51 -5.93
CA SER A 94 2.57 -17.08 -5.55
C SER A 94 2.66 -17.36 -4.05
N ILE A 95 3.50 -18.32 -3.68
CA ILE A 95 3.81 -18.64 -2.28
C ILE A 95 5.15 -18.00 -1.91
N PHE A 96 5.15 -17.17 -0.87
CA PHE A 96 6.34 -16.53 -0.30
C PHE A 96 6.65 -17.12 1.07
N HIS A 97 7.87 -17.63 1.25
CA HIS A 97 8.27 -18.25 2.51
C HIS A 97 8.94 -17.26 3.46
N LEU A 98 8.67 -17.44 4.76
CA LEU A 98 9.14 -16.59 5.85
C LEU A 98 9.51 -17.41 7.09
N GLY A 99 10.45 -16.89 7.90
CA GLY A 99 10.86 -17.43 9.19
C GLY A 99 12.18 -18.19 9.12
N ARG A 100 12.41 -19.09 10.08
CA ARG A 100 13.62 -19.93 10.08
C ARG A 100 13.53 -20.96 8.97
N SER A 101 14.64 -21.17 8.29
CA SER A 101 14.80 -22.26 7.33
C SER A 101 15.53 -23.44 7.98
N VAL A 102 14.98 -24.64 7.83
CA VAL A 102 15.63 -25.89 8.26
C VAL A 102 15.99 -26.68 7.01
N GLN A 103 17.29 -26.79 6.75
CA GLN A 103 17.81 -27.62 5.66
C GLN A 103 17.83 -29.09 6.10
N ARG A 104 17.12 -29.95 5.37
CA ARG A 104 17.13 -31.40 5.56
C ARG A 104 17.78 -32.06 4.37
N THR A 105 18.84 -32.82 4.61
CA THR A 105 19.40 -33.72 3.61
C THR A 105 18.58 -35.00 3.61
N ILE A 106 17.82 -35.26 2.54
CA ILE A 106 17.11 -36.53 2.39
C ILE A 106 18.05 -37.51 1.68
N PRO A 107 18.41 -38.64 2.32
CA PRO A 107 19.16 -39.69 1.63
C PRO A 107 18.26 -40.32 0.56
N ASP A 108 18.65 -40.19 -0.70
CA ASP A 108 17.88 -40.71 -1.83
C ASP A 108 18.04 -42.24 -1.88
N SER A 109 17.22 -42.96 -1.12
CA SER A 109 17.37 -44.41 -0.86
C SER A 109 17.06 -45.32 -2.06
N ILE A 110 16.73 -44.77 -3.23
CA ILE A 110 16.23 -45.51 -4.40
C ILE A 110 17.08 -45.29 -5.67
N SER A 111 18.13 -44.44 -5.62
CA SER A 111 18.95 -44.12 -6.80
C SER A 111 20.33 -44.78 -6.76
N GLU A 112 20.74 -45.44 -7.85
CA GLU A 112 22.12 -45.95 -8.04
C GLU A 112 23.18 -44.83 -8.08
N ASN A 113 22.75 -43.57 -8.21
CA ASN A 113 23.55 -42.36 -8.01
C ASN A 113 22.85 -41.46 -6.97
N PRO A 114 23.20 -41.51 -5.68
CA PRO A 114 22.55 -40.69 -4.67
C PRO A 114 22.84 -39.20 -4.94
N VAL A 115 21.87 -38.50 -5.49
CA VAL A 115 21.86 -37.04 -5.51
C VAL A 115 21.08 -36.64 -4.26
N SER A 116 21.77 -36.09 -3.26
CA SER A 116 21.08 -35.52 -2.11
C SER A 116 20.16 -34.40 -2.59
N ARG A 117 18.85 -34.54 -2.35
CA ARG A 117 17.93 -33.41 -2.47
C ARG A 117 18.00 -32.63 -1.17
N GLU A 118 18.26 -31.33 -1.30
CA GLU A 118 18.16 -30.39 -0.20
C GLU A 118 16.71 -29.92 -0.14
N ASP A 119 15.97 -30.36 0.88
CA ASP A 119 14.66 -29.81 1.18
C ASP A 119 14.82 -28.75 2.27
N VAL A 120 14.38 -27.53 1.95
CA VAL A 120 14.33 -26.41 2.90
C VAL A 120 12.89 -26.25 3.35
N THR A 121 12.64 -26.38 4.66
CA THR A 121 11.33 -26.08 5.26
C THR A 121 11.39 -24.74 5.96
N TRP A 122 10.35 -23.93 5.79
CA TRP A 122 10.19 -22.62 6.41
C TRP A 122 9.11 -22.66 7.49
N ASP A 123 9.19 -21.76 8.47
CA ASP A 123 8.16 -21.64 9.51
C ASP A 123 6.80 -21.23 8.93
N TYR A 124 6.81 -20.36 7.90
CA TYR A 124 5.62 -19.77 7.30
C TYR A 124 5.68 -19.76 5.75
N ALA A 125 4.52 -19.81 5.09
CA ALA A 125 4.31 -19.73 3.65
C ALA A 125 3.06 -18.91 3.30
N VAL A 126 3.21 -17.68 2.81
CA VAL A 126 2.14 -16.71 2.53
C VAL A 126 1.72 -16.77 1.06
N GLU A 127 0.42 -16.91 0.80
CA GLU A 127 -0.16 -16.94 -0.55
C GLU A 127 -0.64 -15.56 -1.00
N ILE A 128 0.00 -14.98 -2.01
CA ILE A 128 -0.32 -13.64 -2.52
C ILE A 128 -0.70 -13.69 -3.99
N GLU A 129 -1.83 -13.08 -4.32
CA GLU A 129 -2.25 -12.74 -5.68
C GLU A 129 -1.69 -11.36 -6.02
N HIS A 130 -0.93 -11.32 -7.10
CA HIS A 130 -0.24 -10.13 -7.58
C HIS A 130 -0.18 -10.11 -9.10
N ALA A 131 -0.06 -8.91 -9.66
CA ALA A 131 0.07 -8.71 -11.10
C ALA A 131 1.51 -9.01 -11.54
N MET A 132 1.69 -9.68 -12.67
CA MET A 132 3.03 -9.98 -13.21
C MET A 132 3.73 -8.73 -13.79
N GLY A 133 2.94 -7.72 -14.17
CA GLY A 133 3.40 -6.44 -14.69
C GLY A 133 2.24 -5.46 -14.79
N THR A 134 2.53 -4.17 -14.63
CA THR A 134 1.52 -3.10 -14.65
C THR A 134 2.12 -1.82 -15.23
N PRO A 135 1.29 -0.89 -15.72
CA PRO A 135 1.71 0.51 -15.82
C PRO A 135 2.15 1.05 -14.45
N LEU A 136 2.82 2.21 -14.44
CA LEU A 136 3.32 2.82 -13.21
C LEU A 136 2.21 3.06 -12.17
N MET A 137 1.00 3.42 -12.61
CA MET A 137 -0.15 3.62 -11.70
C MET A 137 -0.62 2.33 -11.01
N GLY A 138 -0.32 1.16 -11.58
CA GLY A 138 -0.77 -0.14 -11.07
C GLY A 138 0.25 -0.87 -10.20
N VAL A 139 1.43 -0.28 -9.94
CA VAL A 139 2.56 -0.97 -9.28
C VAL A 139 2.23 -1.52 -7.88
N GLY A 140 1.22 -0.98 -7.20
CA GLY A 140 0.71 -1.53 -5.95
C GLY A 140 0.12 -2.94 -6.06
N SER A 141 -0.19 -3.42 -7.27
CA SER A 141 -0.64 -4.80 -7.50
C SER A 141 0.51 -5.80 -7.56
N GLN A 142 1.77 -5.35 -7.57
CA GLN A 142 2.96 -6.20 -7.69
C GLN A 142 3.61 -6.43 -6.32
N VAL A 143 4.44 -7.47 -6.20
CA VAL A 143 5.29 -7.70 -5.02
C VAL A 143 6.68 -7.14 -5.29
N TRP A 144 7.27 -6.42 -4.34
CA TRP A 144 8.54 -5.71 -4.52
C TRP A 144 9.62 -6.13 -3.52
N MET A 145 10.89 -5.99 -3.92
CA MET A 145 12.06 -6.50 -3.17
C MET A 145 12.27 -5.84 -1.81
N GLY A 146 11.96 -4.54 -1.70
CA GLY A 146 11.95 -3.80 -0.44
C GLY A 146 11.05 -4.46 0.59
N GLY A 147 9.91 -5.03 0.17
CA GLY A 147 8.98 -5.75 1.05
C GLY A 147 9.67 -6.88 1.82
N PHE A 148 10.57 -7.63 1.18
CA PHE A 148 11.31 -8.70 1.86
C PHE A 148 12.34 -8.18 2.86
N LEU A 149 13.08 -7.12 2.53
CA LEU A 149 14.00 -6.49 3.48
C LEU A 149 13.25 -5.90 4.69
N LEU A 150 12.06 -5.33 4.46
CA LEU A 150 11.21 -4.84 5.54
C LEU A 150 10.74 -5.98 6.44
N MET A 151 10.28 -7.10 5.86
CA MET A 151 9.88 -8.28 6.63
C MET A 151 11.02 -8.86 7.45
N ASP A 152 12.22 -9.00 6.87
CA ASP A 152 13.43 -9.42 7.57
C ASP A 152 13.71 -8.53 8.79
N TRP A 153 13.66 -7.20 8.58
CA TRP A 153 13.88 -6.23 9.65
C TRP A 153 12.82 -6.34 10.75
N MET A 154 11.54 -6.46 10.40
CA MET A 154 10.45 -6.58 11.38
C MET A 154 10.62 -7.83 12.27
N VAL A 155 11.02 -8.97 11.70
CA VAL A 155 11.33 -10.17 12.48
C VAL A 155 12.54 -9.94 13.39
N ASN A 156 13.56 -9.22 12.91
CA ASN A 156 14.75 -8.87 13.70
C ASN A 156 14.43 -7.98 14.91
N ILE A 157 13.39 -7.14 14.82
CA ILE A 157 12.95 -6.25 15.92
C ILE A 157 11.65 -6.70 16.60
N LYS A 158 11.22 -7.96 16.41
CA LYS A 158 9.91 -8.45 16.89
C LYS A 158 9.63 -8.20 18.37
N ASP A 159 10.65 -8.24 19.22
CA ASP A 159 10.51 -7.98 20.66
C ASP A 159 10.12 -6.52 20.95
N GLN A 160 10.54 -5.58 20.09
CA GLN A 160 10.13 -4.17 20.17
C GLN A 160 8.71 -3.94 19.64
N LEU A 161 8.23 -4.83 18.76
CA LEU A 161 6.91 -4.76 18.14
C LEU A 161 5.81 -5.43 18.98
N LEU A 162 6.18 -6.19 20.01
CA LEU A 162 5.25 -6.94 20.86
C LEU A 162 4.08 -6.07 21.35
N GLY A 163 2.85 -6.49 21.02
CA GLY A 163 1.61 -5.85 21.41
C GLY A 163 1.38 -4.46 20.81
N SER A 164 2.16 -4.05 19.79
CA SER A 164 2.05 -2.73 19.19
C SER A 164 0.99 -2.69 18.07
N VAL A 165 0.48 -1.47 17.80
CA VAL A 165 -0.30 -1.19 16.59
C VAL A 165 0.63 -0.56 15.55
N VAL A 166 0.60 -1.11 14.34
CA VAL A 166 1.47 -0.73 13.21
C VAL A 166 0.62 -0.20 12.07
N MET A 167 1.13 0.76 11.29
CA MET A 167 0.53 1.22 10.05
C MET A 167 1.50 0.96 8.90
N GLU A 168 1.06 0.26 7.86
CA GLU A 168 1.81 0.11 6.62
C GLU A 168 1.30 1.14 5.60
N LEU A 169 2.18 2.02 5.11
CA LEU A 169 1.89 2.98 4.05
C LEU A 169 2.26 2.36 2.70
N GLY A 170 1.32 2.39 1.75
CA GLY A 170 1.54 1.84 0.40
C GLY A 170 1.75 0.33 0.43
N ALA A 171 0.86 -0.37 1.14
CA ALA A 171 0.96 -1.79 1.40
C ALA A 171 0.82 -2.66 0.15
N GLY A 172 0.26 -2.12 -0.94
CA GLY A 172 0.07 -2.83 -2.19
C GLY A 172 -0.69 -4.14 -2.03
N THR A 173 -0.01 -5.25 -2.21
CA THR A 173 -0.58 -6.60 -2.08
C THR A 173 -0.91 -7.02 -0.64
N GLY A 174 -0.41 -6.30 0.36
CA GLY A 174 -0.56 -6.63 1.78
C GLY A 174 0.41 -7.70 2.30
N LEU A 175 1.40 -8.11 1.49
CA LEU A 175 2.37 -9.15 1.86
C LEU A 175 3.08 -8.85 3.20
N ALA A 176 3.62 -7.63 3.37
CA ALA A 176 4.35 -7.30 4.58
C ALA A 176 3.41 -7.18 5.80
N SER A 177 2.19 -6.63 5.65
CA SER A 177 1.15 -6.65 6.69
C SER A 177 0.81 -8.06 7.17
N ILE A 178 0.59 -9.00 6.25
CA ILE A 178 0.31 -10.41 6.59
C ILE A 178 1.51 -11.03 7.31
N ALA A 179 2.70 -10.86 6.74
CA ALA A 179 3.96 -11.37 7.32
C ALA A 179 4.21 -10.84 8.74
N LEU A 180 3.98 -9.55 8.96
CA LEU A 180 4.10 -8.91 10.26
C LEU A 180 3.18 -9.55 11.29
N CYS A 181 1.93 -9.83 10.93
CA CYS A 181 0.97 -10.48 11.82
C CYS A 181 1.31 -11.94 12.18
N ILE A 182 1.86 -12.71 11.23
CA ILE A 182 2.14 -14.15 11.44
C ILE A 182 3.52 -14.42 12.06
N ALA A 183 4.51 -13.55 11.80
CA ALA A 183 5.89 -13.75 12.25
C ALA A 183 6.26 -12.90 13.47
N THR A 184 5.36 -12.01 13.92
CA THR A 184 5.56 -11.17 15.11
C THR A 184 4.31 -11.12 15.98
N ASP A 185 4.47 -10.67 17.23
CA ASP A 185 3.40 -10.60 18.23
C ASP A 185 2.77 -9.20 18.32
N ILE A 186 2.64 -8.47 17.21
CA ILE A 186 1.93 -7.19 17.15
C ILE A 186 0.45 -7.34 17.50
N GLU A 187 -0.21 -6.28 17.99
CA GLU A 187 -1.66 -6.31 18.21
C GLU A 187 -2.43 -6.21 16.89
N ARG A 188 -2.06 -5.24 16.04
CA ARG A 188 -2.81 -4.87 14.83
C ARG A 188 -1.95 -4.18 13.78
N VAL A 189 -2.32 -4.35 12.52
CA VAL A 189 -1.80 -3.58 11.38
C VAL A 189 -2.96 -2.85 10.72
N PHE A 190 -2.80 -1.54 10.52
CA PHE A 190 -3.54 -0.81 9.52
C PHE A 190 -2.79 -0.93 8.19
N CYS A 191 -3.30 -1.78 7.32
CA CYS A 191 -2.74 -2.05 6.00
C CYS A 191 -3.31 -1.01 5.04
N THR A 192 -2.51 -0.02 4.62
CA THR A 192 -3.04 1.14 3.91
C THR A 192 -2.50 1.32 2.51
N ASP A 193 -3.39 1.73 1.61
CA ASP A 193 -3.10 2.10 0.23
C ASP A 193 -4.12 3.14 -0.26
N TYR A 194 -4.02 3.60 -1.51
CA TYR A 194 -4.93 4.60 -2.07
C TYR A 194 -6.02 4.00 -2.96
N SER A 195 -5.72 3.07 -3.88
CA SER A 195 -6.69 2.64 -4.90
C SER A 195 -7.67 1.60 -4.35
N THR A 196 -8.94 1.70 -4.73
CA THR A 196 -9.98 0.71 -4.33
C THR A 196 -9.65 -0.69 -4.85
N GLU A 197 -9.10 -0.78 -6.06
CA GLU A 197 -8.67 -2.02 -6.68
C GLU A 197 -7.52 -2.67 -5.90
N ILE A 198 -6.53 -1.88 -5.48
CA ILE A 198 -5.39 -2.35 -4.67
C ILE A 198 -5.87 -2.80 -3.28
N LEU A 199 -6.68 -1.98 -2.61
CA LEU A 199 -7.24 -2.29 -1.29
C LEU A 199 -8.09 -3.57 -1.34
N SER A 200 -8.90 -3.75 -2.40
CA SER A 200 -9.66 -4.98 -2.60
C SER A 200 -8.78 -6.20 -2.85
N ASN A 201 -7.69 -6.06 -3.63
CA ASN A 201 -6.73 -7.15 -3.80
C ASN A 201 -6.05 -7.52 -2.47
N CYS A 202 -5.64 -6.53 -1.69
CA CYS A 202 -5.07 -6.71 -0.37
C CYS A 202 -6.03 -7.47 0.57
N GLU A 203 -7.30 -7.08 0.61
CA GLU A 203 -8.32 -7.76 1.42
C GLU A 203 -8.52 -9.22 1.01
N ARG A 204 -8.51 -9.52 -0.30
CA ARG A 204 -8.54 -10.90 -0.82
C ARG A 204 -7.31 -11.70 -0.38
N ASN A 205 -6.12 -11.09 -0.42
CA ASN A 205 -4.89 -11.73 0.03
C ASN A 205 -4.90 -12.02 1.54
N ILE A 206 -5.40 -11.09 2.36
CA ILE A 206 -5.56 -11.31 3.81
C ILE A 206 -6.52 -12.48 4.04
N THR A 207 -7.71 -12.44 3.42
CA THR A 207 -8.74 -13.48 3.55
C THR A 207 -8.19 -14.86 3.17
N ARG A 208 -7.37 -14.94 2.10
CA ARG A 208 -6.75 -16.20 1.66
C ARG A 208 -5.84 -16.77 2.75
N ASN A 209 -5.03 -15.94 3.40
CA ASN A 209 -4.07 -16.37 4.42
C ASN A 209 -4.70 -16.57 5.80
N SER A 210 -5.90 -16.02 6.06
CA SER A 210 -6.69 -16.26 7.28
C SER A 210 -7.21 -17.71 7.40
N GLN A 211 -7.24 -18.45 6.30
CA GLN A 211 -7.73 -19.84 6.28
C GLN A 211 -6.64 -20.88 6.60
N HIS A 212 -5.37 -20.48 6.66
CA HIS A 212 -4.25 -21.38 6.94
C HIS A 212 -4.04 -21.57 8.44
N GLU A 213 -3.89 -22.81 8.91
CA GLU A 213 -3.49 -23.09 10.30
C GLU A 213 -1.99 -22.83 10.51
N TRP A 214 -1.65 -21.67 11.07
CA TRP A 214 -0.28 -21.24 11.34
C TRP A 214 0.23 -21.77 12.70
N SER A 215 0.46 -23.08 12.79
CA SER A 215 0.91 -23.81 13.99
C SER A 215 -0.03 -23.78 15.22
N ASP A 216 0.20 -24.72 16.16
CA ASP A 216 -0.59 -24.93 17.39
C ASP A 216 -0.62 -23.74 18.38
N SER A 217 0.14 -22.67 18.13
CA SER A 217 0.38 -21.60 19.11
C SER A 217 -0.61 -20.45 19.05
N GLN A 218 -1.22 -20.18 17.88
CA GLN A 218 -2.19 -19.09 17.73
C GLN A 218 -3.30 -19.47 16.72
N PRO A 219 -4.59 -19.27 17.06
CA PRO A 219 -5.68 -19.63 16.17
C PRO A 219 -5.66 -18.77 14.91
N SER A 220 -5.62 -19.45 13.76
CA SER A 220 -5.62 -18.91 12.39
C SER A 220 -6.75 -17.95 12.07
N SER A 221 -7.87 -18.01 12.82
CA SER A 221 -9.05 -17.18 12.65
C SER A 221 -8.90 -15.70 13.08
N GLN A 222 -7.67 -15.17 13.17
CA GLN A 222 -7.41 -13.83 13.69
C GLN A 222 -6.86 -12.83 12.68
N LEU A 223 -6.34 -13.27 11.52
CA LEU A 223 -5.74 -12.35 10.54
C LEU A 223 -6.72 -11.27 10.06
N ASP A 224 -7.95 -11.65 9.69
CA ASP A 224 -9.01 -10.71 9.28
C ASP A 224 -9.37 -9.66 10.35
N ASN A 225 -9.10 -9.96 11.63
CA ASN A 225 -9.35 -9.04 12.75
C ASN A 225 -8.10 -8.24 13.17
N ARG A 226 -6.91 -8.68 12.75
CA ARG A 226 -5.61 -8.07 13.10
C ARG A 226 -5.06 -7.22 11.96
N VAL A 227 -5.42 -7.49 10.71
CA VAL A 227 -5.04 -6.68 9.54
C VAL A 227 -6.26 -5.94 9.03
N LEU A 228 -6.32 -4.63 9.26
CA LEU A 228 -7.43 -3.78 8.83
C LEU A 228 -7.01 -3.00 7.58
N VAL A 229 -7.68 -3.28 6.46
CA VAL A 229 -7.44 -2.57 5.19
C VAL A 229 -8.14 -1.21 5.23
N ARG A 230 -7.37 -0.13 5.07
CA ARG A 230 -7.90 1.24 5.09
C ARG A 230 -7.29 2.10 4.00
N ARG A 231 -8.05 3.06 3.49
CA ARG A 231 -7.56 4.03 2.50
C ARG A 231 -6.70 5.09 3.19
N TYR A 232 -5.51 5.36 2.68
CA TYR A 232 -4.68 6.46 3.15
C TYR A 232 -4.08 7.19 1.96
N ASN A 233 -4.64 8.36 1.63
CA ASN A 233 -4.21 9.16 0.49
C ASN A 233 -3.21 10.23 0.94
N TRP A 234 -1.91 10.05 0.66
CA TRP A 234 -0.84 10.99 1.05
C TRP A 234 -1.04 12.41 0.50
N LEU A 235 -1.79 12.56 -0.60
CA LEU A 235 -2.04 13.86 -1.22
C LEU A 235 -3.14 14.67 -0.50
N MET A 236 -3.81 14.09 0.49
CA MET A 236 -4.79 14.78 1.32
C MET A 236 -4.12 15.49 2.50
N PRO A 237 -4.57 16.70 2.90
CA PRO A 237 -3.98 17.43 4.03
C PRO A 237 -4.04 16.68 5.37
N ASP A 238 -5.10 15.90 5.61
CA ASP A 238 -5.23 14.99 6.75
C ASP A 238 -5.85 13.68 6.27
N PRO A 239 -5.04 12.67 5.94
CA PRO A 239 -5.54 11.40 5.41
C PRO A 239 -6.24 10.52 6.45
N LEU A 240 -6.11 10.81 7.76
CA LEU A 240 -6.79 10.07 8.83
C LEU A 240 -8.17 10.64 9.13
N ASP A 241 -8.30 11.98 9.15
CA ASP A 241 -9.55 12.68 9.43
C ASP A 241 -10.29 13.08 8.13
N THR A 242 -10.52 12.09 7.26
CA THR A 242 -11.38 12.23 6.09
C THR A 242 -12.85 12.37 6.48
N VAL A 243 -13.67 12.94 5.58
CA VAL A 243 -15.12 12.93 5.75
C VAL A 243 -15.59 11.48 5.76
N ASP A 244 -16.36 11.10 6.77
CA ASP A 244 -16.95 9.77 6.85
C ASP A 244 -17.87 9.53 5.64
N ASP A 245 -17.39 8.76 4.67
CA ASP A 245 -18.15 8.35 3.50
C ASP A 245 -18.67 6.92 3.71
N PRO A 246 -19.99 6.74 3.93
CA PRO A 246 -20.57 5.42 4.13
C PRO A 246 -20.51 4.52 2.88
N LEU A 247 -20.14 5.07 1.72
CA LEU A 247 -19.96 4.32 0.48
C LEU A 247 -18.52 3.86 0.24
N ASP A 248 -17.54 4.39 0.98
CA ASP A 248 -16.16 3.91 0.92
C ASP A 248 -15.92 2.85 1.99
N TRP A 249 -15.95 1.58 1.58
CA TRP A 249 -15.71 0.43 2.46
C TRP A 249 -14.35 0.45 3.16
N TYR A 250 -13.39 1.19 2.62
CA TYR A 250 -12.03 1.29 3.17
C TYR A 250 -11.82 2.59 3.97
N ASN A 251 -12.85 3.40 4.19
CA ASN A 251 -12.72 4.61 4.99
C ASN A 251 -12.38 4.30 6.45
N TRP A 252 -11.64 5.20 7.09
CA TRP A 252 -11.32 5.09 8.51
C TRP A 252 -12.57 5.29 9.35
N THR A 253 -12.82 4.39 10.30
CA THR A 253 -13.85 4.58 11.31
C THR A 253 -13.32 5.43 12.47
N PRO A 254 -14.21 6.07 13.28
CA PRO A 254 -13.78 6.73 14.51
C PRO A 254 -12.98 5.83 15.45
N GLN A 255 -13.31 4.53 15.48
CA GLN A 255 -12.62 3.53 16.30
C GLN A 255 -11.21 3.26 15.78
N ASP A 256 -11.05 3.14 14.45
CA ASP A 256 -9.72 2.96 13.84
C ASP A 256 -8.81 4.16 14.13
N ARG A 257 -9.34 5.38 13.98
CA ARG A 257 -8.61 6.62 14.29
C ARG A 257 -8.18 6.68 15.75
N GLU A 258 -9.10 6.43 16.68
CA GLU A 258 -8.79 6.44 18.11
C GLU A 258 -7.75 5.37 18.46
N GLU A 259 -7.87 4.19 17.87
CA GLU A 259 -6.90 3.12 18.08
C GLU A 259 -5.50 3.47 17.57
N TRP A 260 -5.40 4.01 16.35
CA TRP A 260 -4.13 4.53 15.83
C TRP A 260 -3.55 5.62 16.74
N ARG A 261 -4.37 6.59 17.14
CA ARG A 261 -3.91 7.72 17.98
C ARG A 261 -3.45 7.27 19.36
N SER A 262 -4.13 6.28 19.95
CA SER A 262 -3.84 5.80 21.30
C SER A 262 -2.72 4.77 21.38
N LYS A 263 -2.56 3.90 20.37
CA LYS A 263 -1.62 2.75 20.39
C LYS A 263 -0.66 2.68 19.20
N GLY A 264 -0.95 3.37 18.11
CA GLY A 264 -0.18 3.32 16.86
C GLY A 264 1.22 3.86 17.04
N ALA A 265 2.23 2.98 17.01
CA ALA A 265 3.59 3.33 17.42
C ALA A 265 4.64 3.14 16.32
N PHE A 266 4.36 2.28 15.35
CA PHE A 266 5.26 1.95 14.25
C PHE A 266 4.59 2.22 12.91
N ILE A 267 5.35 2.83 12.00
CA ILE A 267 4.95 3.04 10.61
C ILE A 267 5.95 2.28 9.75
N VAL A 268 5.48 1.58 8.74
CA VAL A 268 6.33 0.84 7.82
C VAL A 268 5.94 1.15 6.38
N ALA A 269 6.91 1.10 5.48
CA ALA A 269 6.66 1.26 4.05
C ALA A 269 7.76 0.55 3.24
N ALA A 270 7.39 -0.02 2.09
CA ALA A 270 8.33 -0.72 1.22
C ALA A 270 8.13 -0.30 -0.24
N ASP A 271 9.21 0.12 -0.90
CA ASP A 271 9.23 0.49 -2.33
C ASP A 271 8.17 1.55 -2.74
N VAL A 272 7.87 2.46 -1.82
CA VAL A 272 6.94 3.59 -2.01
C VAL A 272 7.59 4.84 -2.63
N ILE A 273 8.89 4.78 -2.95
CA ILE A 273 9.68 5.91 -3.48
C ILE A 273 9.94 5.65 -4.96
N TYR A 274 9.10 6.23 -5.83
CA TYR A 274 9.20 6.06 -7.29
C TYR A 274 8.72 7.27 -8.10
N ASP A 275 8.07 8.25 -7.46
CA ASP A 275 7.60 9.50 -8.06
C ASP A 275 7.89 10.66 -7.12
N ASP A 276 8.34 11.81 -7.65
CA ASP A 276 8.77 12.96 -6.86
C ASP A 276 7.61 13.59 -6.08
N SER A 277 6.43 13.70 -6.69
CA SER A 277 5.24 14.30 -6.04
C SER A 277 4.72 13.41 -4.92
N LEU A 278 4.70 12.09 -5.15
CA LEU A 278 4.36 11.13 -4.10
C LEU A 278 5.42 11.07 -3.00
N THR A 279 6.70 11.29 -3.32
CA THR A 279 7.78 11.37 -2.34
C THR A 279 7.59 12.56 -1.40
N ASP A 280 7.27 13.74 -1.93
CA ASP A 280 6.95 14.93 -1.12
C ASP A 280 5.73 14.70 -0.21
N ALA A 281 4.69 14.06 -0.75
CA ALA A 281 3.47 13.72 -0.02
C ALA A 281 3.73 12.68 1.09
N LEU A 282 4.55 11.67 0.81
CA LEU A 282 4.99 10.67 1.80
C LEU A 282 5.77 11.33 2.94
N ILE A 283 6.72 12.22 2.63
CA ILE A 283 7.48 12.94 3.65
C ILE A 283 6.54 13.77 4.52
N THR A 284 5.61 14.52 3.91
CA THR A 284 4.61 15.31 4.66
C THR A 284 3.74 14.42 5.55
N SER A 285 3.34 13.24 5.06
CA SER A 285 2.57 12.25 5.83
C SER A 285 3.38 11.73 7.02
N LEU A 286 4.65 11.38 6.81
CA LEU A 286 5.55 10.94 7.88
C LEU A 286 5.79 12.03 8.92
N GLU A 287 5.99 13.29 8.51
CA GLU A 287 6.13 14.43 9.42
C GLU A 287 4.90 14.56 10.32
N THR A 288 3.70 14.46 9.73
CA THR A 288 2.43 14.55 10.46
C THR A 288 2.26 13.39 11.45
N LEU A 289 2.41 12.15 10.97
CA LEU A 289 2.22 10.95 11.77
C LEU A 289 3.27 10.82 12.89
N LEU A 290 4.52 11.17 12.64
CA LEU A 290 5.59 11.08 13.63
C LEU A 290 5.56 12.23 14.65
N ALA A 291 5.05 13.40 14.26
CA ALA A 291 4.92 14.55 15.15
C ALA A 291 3.72 14.44 16.10
N GLU A 292 2.69 13.67 15.75
CA GLU A 292 1.59 13.38 16.67
C GLU A 292 2.16 12.67 17.92
N PRO A 293 1.91 13.17 19.14
CA PRO A 293 2.41 12.52 20.36
C PRO A 293 1.61 11.26 20.67
N LEU A 294 2.27 10.29 21.29
CA LEU A 294 1.59 9.16 21.93
C LEU A 294 0.97 9.63 23.26
N PRO A 295 -0.10 8.98 23.77
CA PRO A 295 -0.61 9.28 25.11
C PRO A 295 0.42 8.99 26.21
N GLU A 296 0.35 9.71 27.34
CA GLU A 296 1.24 9.48 28.51
C GLU A 296 1.17 8.05 29.06
N SER A 297 0.03 7.37 28.87
CA SER A 297 -0.17 5.98 29.25
C SER A 297 0.54 4.97 28.33
N HIS A 298 1.01 5.40 27.15
CA HIS A 298 1.62 4.51 26.18
C HIS A 298 3.06 4.14 26.58
N PRO A 299 3.47 2.86 26.49
CA PRO A 299 4.81 2.41 26.88
C PRO A 299 5.96 3.14 26.16
N ARG A 300 5.69 3.68 24.97
CA ARG A 300 6.64 4.44 24.14
C ARG A 300 6.48 5.97 24.22
N TYR A 301 5.73 6.51 25.19
CA TYR A 301 5.48 7.95 25.32
C TYR A 301 6.76 8.80 25.23
N SER A 302 7.84 8.41 25.92
CA SER A 302 9.09 9.16 25.98
C SER A 302 9.95 9.08 24.71
N ILE A 303 9.68 8.12 23.83
CA ILE A 303 10.46 7.87 22.60
C ILE A 303 9.68 8.32 21.36
N GLY A 304 8.35 8.30 21.42
CA GLY A 304 7.46 8.65 20.31
C GLY A 304 7.30 7.53 19.29
N ARG A 305 6.69 7.87 18.16
CA ARG A 305 6.50 6.99 17.00
C ARG A 305 7.81 6.82 16.22
N VAL A 306 7.93 5.75 15.45
CA VAL A 306 9.08 5.50 14.56
C VAL A 306 8.57 4.95 13.24
N ALA A 307 9.19 5.36 12.13
CA ALA A 307 8.93 4.80 10.82
C ALA A 307 10.14 4.00 10.32
N TYR A 308 9.87 2.92 9.59
CA TYR A 308 10.87 2.14 8.87
C TYR A 308 10.52 2.08 7.39
N LEU A 309 11.38 2.61 6.53
CA LEU A 309 11.19 2.60 5.09
C LEU A 309 12.25 1.74 4.44
N SER A 310 11.82 0.75 3.67
CA SER A 310 12.70 -0.03 2.81
C SER A 310 12.51 0.38 1.35
N MET A 311 13.58 0.33 0.57
CA MET A 311 13.49 0.54 -0.87
C MET A 311 14.62 -0.17 -1.61
N GLU A 312 14.39 -0.50 -2.87
CA GLU A 312 15.40 -0.89 -3.83
C GLU A 312 15.78 0.30 -4.73
N LYS A 313 17.07 0.55 -4.92
CA LYS A 313 17.52 1.55 -5.89
C LYS A 313 17.27 1.06 -7.31
N ARG A 314 16.46 1.82 -8.06
CA ARG A 314 16.27 1.61 -9.50
C ARG A 314 17.12 2.59 -10.29
N TYR A 315 18.06 2.05 -11.04
CA TYR A 315 19.01 2.81 -11.85
C TYR A 315 18.49 3.00 -13.26
N ASN A 316 18.26 4.25 -13.64
CA ASN A 316 17.85 4.65 -14.99
C ASN A 316 18.86 5.63 -15.58
N PHE A 317 19.01 5.63 -16.90
CA PHE A 317 19.82 6.65 -17.57
C PHE A 317 19.07 7.98 -17.59
N SER A 318 19.61 8.99 -16.93
CA SER A 318 19.06 10.34 -16.98
C SER A 318 19.60 11.08 -18.21
N VAL A 319 18.71 11.53 -19.08
CA VAL A 319 19.08 12.36 -20.23
C VAL A 319 19.59 13.73 -19.78
N GLU A 320 19.07 14.26 -18.68
CA GLU A 320 19.50 15.55 -18.11
C GLU A 320 20.92 15.47 -17.55
N GLN A 321 21.23 14.39 -16.83
CA GLN A 321 22.53 14.23 -16.19
C GLN A 321 23.55 13.49 -17.07
N LEU A 322 23.09 12.89 -18.18
CA LEU A 322 23.87 12.03 -19.08
C LEU A 322 24.60 10.90 -18.35
N ASP A 323 24.00 10.37 -17.29
CA ASP A 323 24.57 9.33 -16.42
C ASP A 323 23.47 8.37 -15.90
N VAL A 324 23.91 7.21 -15.40
CA VAL A 324 23.05 6.23 -14.74
C VAL A 324 22.84 6.64 -13.28
N VAL A 325 21.60 6.94 -12.92
CA VAL A 325 21.24 7.51 -11.62
C VAL A 325 20.06 6.78 -10.99
N ALA A 326 20.02 6.77 -9.66
CA ALA A 326 18.88 6.27 -8.91
C ALA A 326 17.96 7.47 -8.56
N GLN A 327 17.35 8.08 -9.57
CA GLN A 327 16.70 9.39 -9.47
C GLN A 327 15.72 9.51 -8.30
N ALA A 328 14.79 8.56 -8.16
CA ALA A 328 13.80 8.58 -7.07
C ALA A 328 14.45 8.44 -5.69
N HIS A 329 15.48 7.59 -5.56
CA HIS A 329 16.26 7.47 -4.32
C HIS A 329 16.98 8.77 -3.99
N ASP A 330 17.69 9.35 -4.96
CA ASP A 330 18.49 10.56 -4.74
C ASP A 330 17.60 11.76 -4.38
N TYR A 331 16.44 11.86 -5.03
CA TYR A 331 15.40 12.84 -4.69
C TYR A 331 14.90 12.64 -3.25
N PHE A 332 14.51 11.43 -2.86
CA PHE A 332 14.08 11.14 -1.49
C PHE A 332 15.14 11.51 -0.44
N VAL A 333 16.40 11.11 -0.65
CA VAL A 333 17.50 11.42 0.28
C VAL A 333 17.69 12.94 0.41
N GLN A 334 17.58 13.68 -0.70
CA GLN A 334 17.65 15.13 -0.67
C GLN A 334 16.47 15.75 0.08
N GLN A 335 15.24 15.33 -0.18
CA GLN A 335 14.05 15.90 0.45
C GLN A 335 13.99 15.59 1.94
N ILE A 336 14.27 14.35 2.35
CA ILE A 336 14.22 13.97 3.76
C ILE A 336 15.33 14.65 4.58
N ALA A 337 16.50 14.91 3.98
CA ALA A 337 17.56 15.70 4.61
C ALA A 337 17.18 17.19 4.76
N ASN A 338 16.29 17.70 3.91
CA ASN A 338 15.79 19.06 3.97
C ASN A 338 14.66 19.24 4.99
N SER A 339 13.99 18.17 5.41
CA SER A 339 12.97 18.21 6.45
C SER A 339 13.49 18.91 7.71
N LYS A 340 12.59 19.66 8.36
CA LYS A 340 12.84 20.34 9.64
C LYS A 340 12.09 19.68 10.80
N VAL A 341 11.37 18.60 10.52
CA VAL A 341 10.53 17.88 11.49
C VAL A 341 11.08 16.49 11.76
N ILE A 342 11.56 15.77 10.73
CA ILE A 342 12.02 14.38 10.83
C ILE A 342 13.47 14.23 10.39
N GLU A 343 14.13 13.19 10.88
CA GLU A 343 15.43 12.72 10.40
C GLU A 343 15.33 11.26 9.97
N ALA A 344 16.07 10.91 8.91
CA ALA A 344 16.23 9.55 8.45
C ALA A 344 17.67 9.07 8.65
N ARG A 345 17.82 7.87 9.22
CA ARG A 345 19.11 7.21 9.38
C ARG A 345 19.06 5.86 8.70
N ARG A 346 20.05 5.60 7.84
CA ARG A 346 20.20 4.30 7.21
C ARG A 346 20.56 3.24 8.25
N VAL A 347 19.92 2.09 8.16
CA VAL A 347 20.22 0.90 8.96
C VAL A 347 21.24 0.06 8.21
N ASP A 348 22.24 -0.48 8.92
CA ASP A 348 23.21 -1.40 8.31
C ASP A 348 22.53 -2.74 8.00
N CYS A 349 22.26 -2.97 6.71
CA CYS A 349 21.57 -4.18 6.26
C CYS A 349 22.45 -5.44 6.34
N SER A 350 23.76 -5.31 6.61
CA SER A 350 24.64 -6.46 6.84
C SER A 350 24.45 -7.10 8.22
N GLU A 351 23.82 -6.39 9.15
CA GLU A 351 23.49 -6.87 10.50
C GLU A 351 22.06 -7.45 10.58
N ILE A 352 21.31 -7.45 9.48
CA ILE A 352 19.94 -7.96 9.44
C ILE A 352 19.97 -9.42 9.01
N ASP A 353 19.52 -10.33 9.88
CA ASP A 353 19.34 -11.74 9.51
C ASP A 353 18.31 -11.88 8.38
N GLN A 354 18.48 -12.90 7.53
CA GLN A 354 17.54 -13.18 6.46
C GLN A 354 16.49 -14.20 6.90
N TYR A 355 15.22 -13.79 6.86
CA TYR A 355 14.05 -14.57 7.24
C TYR A 355 13.12 -14.83 6.05
N CYS A 356 13.36 -14.23 4.88
CA CYS A 356 12.59 -14.50 3.67
C CYS A 356 13.35 -15.33 2.61
N ASP A 357 12.62 -16.09 1.80
CA ASP A 357 13.15 -16.84 0.64
C ASP A 357 13.34 -15.92 -0.57
N TYR A 358 14.35 -15.07 -0.52
CA TYR A 358 14.72 -14.16 -1.60
C TYR A 358 16.25 -13.97 -1.64
N VAL A 359 16.76 -13.37 -2.71
CA VAL A 359 18.18 -13.00 -2.79
C VAL A 359 18.30 -11.52 -2.46
N ARG A 360 18.83 -11.19 -1.28
CA ARG A 360 19.01 -9.79 -0.88
C ARG A 360 20.01 -9.07 -1.79
N SER A 361 19.50 -8.13 -2.58
CA SER A 361 20.33 -7.25 -3.42
C SER A 361 21.11 -6.25 -2.57
N LYS A 362 22.28 -5.83 -3.05
CA LYS A 362 23.10 -4.75 -2.48
C LYS A 362 22.43 -3.37 -2.59
N ASP A 363 21.46 -3.27 -3.50
CA ASP A 363 20.76 -2.03 -3.85
C ASP A 363 19.52 -1.80 -2.97
N LEU A 364 19.23 -2.76 -2.08
CA LEU A 364 18.23 -2.60 -1.03
C LEU A 364 18.78 -1.79 0.13
N GLU A 365 18.00 -0.80 0.57
CA GLU A 365 18.28 0.03 1.71
C GLU A 365 17.11 0.08 2.67
N LEU A 366 17.42 0.26 3.95
CA LEU A 366 16.45 0.45 5.02
C LEU A 366 16.77 1.74 5.78
N TYR A 367 15.75 2.55 6.04
CA TYR A 367 15.82 3.80 6.76
C TYR A 367 14.95 3.74 8.01
N ARG A 368 15.53 4.12 9.16
CA ARG A 368 14.80 4.43 10.37
C ARG A 368 14.54 5.94 10.41
N VAL A 369 13.28 6.33 10.51
CA VAL A 369 12.85 7.74 10.51
C VAL A 369 12.18 8.08 11.83
N THR A 370 12.61 9.20 12.43
CA THR A 370 12.09 9.70 13.71
C THR A 370 11.96 11.22 13.68
N ILE A 371 11.18 11.78 14.61
CA ILE A 371 11.16 13.22 14.84
C ILE A 371 12.56 13.73 15.18
N LEU A 372 12.94 14.90 14.67
CA LEU A 372 14.17 15.58 15.02
C LEU A 372 14.14 15.91 16.50
N SER A 373 15.01 15.26 17.28
CA SER A 373 15.24 15.63 18.67
C SER A 373 15.77 17.06 18.71
N SER A 374 15.01 17.97 19.31
CA SER A 374 15.43 19.35 19.55
C SER A 374 16.65 19.35 20.49
N GLY A 375 17.84 19.37 19.89
CA GLY A 375 19.16 19.48 20.52
C GLY A 375 19.21 19.27 22.04
N HIS A 376 19.26 18.02 22.48
CA HIS A 376 19.95 17.65 23.71
C HIS A 376 21.05 16.64 23.36
N PRO A 377 22.31 16.90 23.76
CA PRO A 377 23.43 16.05 23.39
C PRO A 377 23.20 14.63 23.92
N SER A 378 23.32 13.67 23.01
CA SER A 378 23.23 12.25 23.28
C SER A 378 24.16 11.84 24.42
N GLY A 379 23.58 11.46 25.55
CA GLY A 379 24.24 10.52 26.46
C GLY A 379 24.32 9.15 25.79
N PRO A 380 25.33 8.33 26.12
CA PRO A 380 25.45 6.99 25.55
C PRO A 380 24.26 6.12 25.99
N PRO A 381 23.80 5.19 25.14
CA PRO A 381 22.69 4.31 25.47
C PRO A 381 23.06 3.36 26.63
N PRO A 382 22.10 2.96 27.48
CA PRO A 382 22.29 1.93 28.50
C PRO A 382 22.49 0.53 27.90
#